data_AF-A0A1Q9C3G5-F1
#
_entry.id   AF-A0A1Q9C3G5-F1
#
_cell.length_a   1.000
_cell.length_b   1.000
_cell.length_c   1.000
_cell.angle_alpha   90.00
_cell.angle_beta   90.00
_cell.angle_gamma   90.00
#
_symmetry.space_group_name_H-M   'P 1'
#
loop_
_entity.id
_entity.type
_entity.pdbx_description
1 polymer ?
#
loop_
_entity_poly.entity_id
_entity_poly.type
_entity_poly.pdbx_seq_one_letter_code
_entity_poly.pdbx_strand_id
1 'polypeptide(L)'
;MRFMLLAFMVADAEAGACTPVDSCPKLSDGLYCPVNDVTEHADINRDVKLVKDYLAETPLNYAMAKQVYTAGNFSSKGLGNMRTLQDLAQKDMTVDGKYTNVFYSGAVSLYGSTNAVWHDYIIACLDGTGVCEGKTDSFRQYVINKGLIGVVTAYATYEFGAAVWKGENGETADGQAAYAWDEGAAFYIGNIDPV
;
A
#
# COMPACT_ATOMS: atom_id res chain seq x y z
N MET A 1 58.89 -35.87 -16.07
CA MET A 1 58.96 -34.52 -16.67
C MET A 1 58.03 -34.44 -17.88
N ARG A 2 56.80 -33.97 -17.68
CA ARG A 2 56.17 -32.86 -18.44
C ARG A 2 54.71 -32.75 -18.00
N PHE A 3 54.44 -31.69 -17.24
CA PHE A 3 53.13 -31.09 -17.09
C PHE A 3 52.56 -30.75 -18.46
N MET A 4 51.26 -30.97 -18.67
CA MET A 4 50.52 -30.19 -19.64
C MET A 4 49.15 -29.83 -19.07
N LEU A 5 49.04 -28.53 -18.80
CA LEU A 5 47.89 -27.77 -18.36
C LEU A 5 46.85 -27.77 -19.50
N LEU A 6 45.57 -28.00 -19.20
CA LEU A 6 44.48 -27.62 -20.10
C LEU A 6 43.53 -26.67 -19.36
N ALA A 7 43.38 -25.48 -19.93
CA ALA A 7 42.73 -24.32 -19.36
C ALA A 7 41.20 -24.49 -19.27
N PHE A 8 40.62 -24.08 -18.15
CA PHE A 8 39.20 -23.82 -18.01
C PHE A 8 38.86 -22.49 -18.68
N MET A 9 37.97 -22.49 -19.67
CA MET A 9 37.31 -21.27 -20.14
C MET A 9 36.21 -20.92 -19.14
N VAL A 10 36.36 -19.81 -18.43
CA VAL A 10 35.27 -19.14 -17.75
C VAL A 10 34.68 -18.17 -18.77
N ALA A 11 33.45 -18.43 -19.22
CA ALA A 11 32.70 -17.46 -20.00
C ALA A 11 32.16 -16.43 -19.01
N ASP A 12 32.75 -15.23 -19.00
CA ASP A 12 32.17 -14.07 -18.33
C ASP A 12 30.89 -13.70 -19.09
N ALA A 13 29.74 -14.07 -18.54
CA ALA A 13 28.48 -13.44 -18.90
C ALA A 13 28.54 -12.02 -18.34
N GLU A 14 28.82 -11.03 -19.19
CA GLU A 14 28.61 -9.64 -18.84
C GLU A 14 27.14 -9.47 -18.49
N ALA A 15 26.83 -9.40 -17.20
CA ALA A 15 25.58 -8.81 -16.73
C ALA A 15 25.59 -7.38 -17.29
N GLY A 16 24.76 -7.13 -18.31
CA GLY A 16 24.62 -5.80 -18.90
C GLY A 16 24.41 -4.81 -17.77
N ALA A 17 25.38 -3.93 -17.56
CA ALA A 17 25.27 -2.88 -16.57
C ALA A 17 24.04 -2.07 -16.94
N CYS A 18 22.98 -2.17 -16.16
CA CYS A 18 21.86 -1.26 -16.25
C CYS A 18 22.42 0.13 -15.96
N THR A 19 22.63 0.95 -16.99
CA THR A 19 22.76 2.40 -16.79
C THR A 19 21.39 2.87 -16.34
N PRO A 20 21.22 3.30 -15.07
CA PRO A 20 19.95 3.82 -14.60
C PRO A 20 19.64 5.04 -15.47
N VAL A 21 18.52 4.99 -16.18
CA VAL A 21 17.95 6.21 -16.76
C VAL A 21 17.46 7.06 -15.58
N ASP A 22 17.97 8.29 -15.45
CA ASP A 22 17.61 9.28 -14.42
C ASP A 22 16.12 9.72 -14.45
N SER A 23 15.24 8.99 -15.14
CA SER A 23 13.86 9.37 -15.44
C SER A 23 12.83 8.29 -15.07
N CYS A 24 13.01 7.59 -13.95
CA CYS A 24 11.93 6.77 -13.41
C CYS A 24 10.82 7.65 -12.81
N PRO A 25 9.56 7.14 -12.77
CA PRO A 25 8.51 7.74 -11.97
C PRO A 25 9.00 7.93 -10.53
N LYS A 26 8.72 9.07 -9.90
CA LYS A 26 9.20 9.34 -8.52
C LYS A 26 8.06 9.17 -7.53
N LEU A 27 8.37 8.57 -6.39
CA LEU A 27 7.57 8.70 -5.17
C LEU A 27 8.06 9.92 -4.38
N SER A 28 7.30 10.34 -3.36
CA SER A 28 7.59 11.58 -2.62
C SER A 28 8.93 11.61 -1.87
N ASP A 29 9.59 10.46 -1.64
CA ASP A 29 10.92 10.42 -1.04
C ASP A 29 12.04 10.85 -2.01
N GLY A 30 11.80 10.73 -3.32
CA GLY A 30 12.81 10.92 -4.36
C GLY A 30 13.99 9.94 -4.29
N LEU A 31 13.88 8.87 -3.51
CA LEU A 31 14.94 7.87 -3.28
C LEU A 31 14.62 6.54 -3.94
N TYR A 32 13.35 6.13 -3.93
CA TYR A 32 12.90 4.92 -4.61
C TYR A 32 12.59 5.20 -6.08
N CYS A 33 13.13 4.35 -6.96
CA CYS A 33 13.03 4.47 -8.40
C CYS A 33 12.28 3.24 -8.96
N PRO A 34 10.93 3.26 -8.97
CA PRO A 34 10.12 2.17 -9.50
C PRO A 34 10.38 1.96 -10.99
N VAL A 35 10.26 0.71 -11.45
CA VAL A 35 10.33 0.39 -12.89
C VAL A 35 8.97 0.62 -13.57
N ASN A 36 7.88 0.58 -12.81
CA ASN A 36 6.53 0.85 -13.28
C ASN A 36 5.99 2.20 -12.75
N ASP A 37 5.06 2.82 -13.48
CA ASP A 37 4.34 3.98 -12.95
C ASP A 37 3.27 3.54 -11.96
N VAL A 38 3.54 3.78 -10.68
CA VAL A 38 2.68 3.48 -9.54
C VAL A 38 2.28 4.76 -8.78
N THR A 39 2.41 5.92 -9.41
CA THR A 39 2.14 7.23 -8.80
C THR A 39 0.73 7.32 -8.23
N GLU A 40 -0.27 6.81 -8.97
CA GLU A 40 -1.66 6.81 -8.52
C GLU A 40 -1.91 5.92 -7.30
N HIS A 41 -1.09 4.89 -7.07
CA HIS A 41 -1.16 4.04 -5.87
C HIS A 41 -0.65 4.80 -4.65
N ALA A 42 0.45 5.54 -4.82
CA ALA A 42 1.07 6.34 -3.75
C ALA A 42 0.18 7.50 -3.29
N ASP A 43 -0.65 8.03 -4.18
CA ASP A 43 -1.61 9.09 -3.90
C ASP A 43 -2.68 8.72 -2.87
N ILE A 44 -2.83 7.44 -2.47
CA ILE A 44 -3.73 7.08 -1.37
C ILE A 44 -3.28 7.70 -0.03
N ASN A 45 -1.98 7.98 0.13
CA ASN A 45 -1.47 8.67 1.31
C ASN A 45 -1.89 10.15 1.36
N ARG A 46 -2.17 10.76 0.19
CA ARG A 46 -2.80 12.09 0.12
C ARG A 46 -4.23 12.05 0.64
N ASP A 47 -4.95 10.95 0.41
CA ASP A 47 -6.29 10.75 0.99
C ASP A 47 -6.22 10.57 2.51
N VAL A 48 -5.24 9.82 3.04
CA VAL A 48 -4.99 9.74 4.50
C VAL A 48 -4.72 11.12 5.10
N LYS A 49 -3.84 11.91 4.45
CA LYS A 49 -3.55 13.27 4.88
C LYS A 49 -4.80 14.16 4.83
N LEU A 50 -5.59 14.06 3.77
CA LEU A 50 -6.80 14.88 3.59
C LEU A 50 -7.86 14.55 4.66
N VAL A 51 -8.05 13.28 5.02
CA VAL A 51 -8.89 12.90 6.16
C VAL A 51 -8.41 13.57 7.45
N LYS A 52 -7.10 13.49 7.74
CA LYS A 52 -6.52 14.13 8.93
C LYS A 52 -6.77 15.65 8.92
N ASP A 53 -6.61 16.29 7.76
CA ASP A 53 -6.75 17.74 7.62
C ASP A 53 -8.21 18.18 7.86
N TYR A 54 -9.20 17.47 7.30
CA TYR A 54 -10.62 17.72 7.59
C TYR A 54 -10.96 17.53 9.08
N LEU A 55 -10.34 16.55 9.72
CA LEU A 55 -10.50 16.31 11.15
C LEU A 55 -9.77 17.35 12.03
N ALA A 56 -8.91 18.19 11.46
CA ALA A 56 -8.23 19.28 12.15
C ALA A 56 -8.91 20.66 11.94
N GLU A 57 -9.97 20.73 11.13
CA GLU A 57 -10.75 21.95 10.92
C GLU A 57 -11.47 22.44 12.20
N THR A 58 -11.87 23.70 12.22
CA THR A 58 -12.69 24.30 13.29
C THR A 58 -13.92 24.97 12.68
N PRO A 59 -15.13 24.38 12.78
CA PRO A 59 -15.43 23.09 13.43
C PRO A 59 -14.86 21.88 12.66
N LEU A 60 -14.72 20.73 13.34
CA LEU A 60 -14.23 19.49 12.73
C LEU A 60 -15.18 19.03 11.62
N ASN A 61 -14.62 18.49 10.53
CA ASN A 61 -15.39 18.13 9.35
C ASN A 61 -15.44 16.61 9.10
N TYR A 62 -16.18 15.89 9.95
CA TYR A 62 -16.38 14.44 9.82
C TYR A 62 -17.06 14.04 8.51
N ALA A 63 -17.94 14.90 7.97
CA ALA A 63 -18.65 14.62 6.73
C ALA A 63 -17.67 14.53 5.55
N MET A 64 -16.79 15.52 5.39
CA MET A 64 -15.78 15.49 4.34
C MET A 64 -14.72 14.42 4.58
N ALA A 65 -14.31 14.20 5.83
CA ALA A 65 -13.42 13.08 6.18
C ALA A 65 -14.02 11.72 5.76
N LYS A 66 -15.31 11.51 6.02
CA LYS A 66 -16.02 10.30 5.58
C LYS A 66 -16.15 10.21 4.07
N GLN A 67 -16.37 11.33 3.39
CA GLN A 67 -16.39 11.35 1.92
C GLN A 67 -15.06 10.88 1.34
N VAL A 68 -13.92 11.38 1.84
CA VAL A 68 -12.59 10.93 1.39
C VAL A 68 -12.39 9.43 1.68
N TYR A 69 -12.79 8.97 2.88
CA TYR A 69 -12.68 7.55 3.23
C TYR A 69 -13.46 6.63 2.28
N THR A 70 -14.70 7.01 1.95
CA THR A 70 -15.65 6.16 1.21
C THR A 70 -15.58 6.31 -0.31
N ALA A 71 -15.22 7.50 -0.81
CA ALA A 71 -15.20 7.81 -2.24
C ALA A 71 -13.80 8.02 -2.82
N GLY A 72 -12.78 8.21 -1.98
CA GLY A 72 -11.43 8.60 -2.42
C GLY A 72 -11.37 10.02 -2.96
N ASN A 73 -10.16 10.57 -3.12
CA ASN A 73 -9.98 11.91 -3.68
C ASN A 73 -8.77 12.05 -4.63
N PHE A 74 -7.66 11.39 -4.33
CA PHE A 74 -6.43 11.50 -5.13
C PHE A 74 -5.98 10.20 -5.80
N SER A 75 -6.23 9.04 -5.19
CA SER A 75 -5.75 7.75 -5.74
C SER A 75 -6.66 7.22 -6.84
N SER A 76 -6.32 7.48 -8.11
CA SER A 76 -7.07 6.99 -9.28
C SER A 76 -6.87 5.48 -9.51
N LYS A 77 -7.90 4.84 -10.10
CA LYS A 77 -7.84 3.51 -10.76
C LYS A 77 -8.03 3.63 -12.28
N GLY A 78 -8.06 4.86 -12.79
CA GLY A 78 -8.42 5.18 -14.17
C GLY A 78 -9.92 5.28 -14.41
N LEU A 79 -10.30 5.86 -15.56
CA LEU A 79 -11.69 5.98 -16.05
C LEU A 79 -12.65 6.67 -15.05
N GLY A 80 -12.13 7.59 -14.23
CA GLY A 80 -12.91 8.31 -13.22
C GLY A 80 -13.23 7.50 -11.96
N ASN A 81 -12.66 6.30 -11.80
CA ASN A 81 -12.81 5.49 -10.59
C ASN A 81 -11.67 5.76 -9.61
N MET A 82 -12.00 5.78 -8.32
CA MET A 82 -11.03 5.99 -7.25
C MET A 82 -10.75 4.70 -6.49
N ARG A 83 -9.51 4.57 -6.03
CA ARG A 83 -9.13 3.70 -4.93
C ARG A 83 -9.51 4.42 -3.65
N THR A 84 -10.22 3.72 -2.77
CA THR A 84 -10.77 4.29 -1.54
C THR A 84 -10.09 3.65 -0.34
N LEU A 85 -9.96 4.42 0.74
CA LEU A 85 -9.45 3.88 2.00
C LEU A 85 -10.41 2.82 2.56
N GLN A 86 -11.70 2.93 2.25
CA GLN A 86 -12.68 1.90 2.55
C GLN A 86 -12.39 0.57 1.82
N ASP A 87 -12.17 0.58 0.51
CA ASP A 87 -11.85 -0.63 -0.26
C ASP A 87 -10.61 -1.33 0.31
N LEU A 88 -9.58 -0.56 0.67
CA LEU A 88 -8.36 -1.09 1.29
C LEU A 88 -8.65 -1.70 2.67
N ALA A 89 -9.48 -1.04 3.48
CA ALA A 89 -9.86 -1.53 4.81
C ALA A 89 -10.69 -2.82 4.78
N GLN A 90 -11.43 -3.06 3.69
CA GLN A 90 -12.32 -4.22 3.50
C GLN A 90 -11.69 -5.34 2.66
N LYS A 91 -10.49 -5.12 2.11
CA LYS A 91 -9.80 -6.07 1.26
C LYS A 91 -9.57 -7.40 1.98
N ASP A 92 -10.07 -8.49 1.41
CA ASP A 92 -9.70 -9.83 1.85
C ASP A 92 -8.27 -10.18 1.36
N MET A 93 -7.35 -10.30 2.33
CA MET A 93 -5.95 -10.67 2.13
C MET A 93 -5.64 -12.10 2.64
N THR A 94 -6.68 -12.91 2.86
CA THR A 94 -6.59 -14.28 3.38
C THR A 94 -6.75 -15.37 2.30
N VAL A 95 -6.75 -14.96 1.03
CA VAL A 95 -7.17 -15.80 -0.10
C VAL A 95 -6.10 -16.83 -0.50
N ASP A 96 -6.47 -18.11 -0.45
CA ASP A 96 -5.67 -19.23 -0.93
C ASP A 96 -5.34 -19.14 -2.43
N GLY A 97 -4.17 -19.67 -2.82
CA GLY A 97 -3.70 -19.65 -4.21
C GLY A 97 -3.10 -18.32 -4.67
N LYS A 98 -2.98 -17.35 -3.74
CA LYS A 98 -2.21 -16.10 -3.87
C LYS A 98 -1.31 -15.94 -2.64
N TYR A 99 -0.53 -14.86 -2.61
CA TYR A 99 0.12 -14.46 -1.37
C TYR A 99 -0.93 -14.19 -0.28
N THR A 100 -0.79 -14.87 0.86
CA THR A 100 -1.60 -14.66 2.04
C THR A 100 -0.84 -13.83 3.05
N ASN A 101 -1.47 -12.76 3.54
CA ASN A 101 -0.90 -11.96 4.62
C ASN A 101 -1.18 -12.66 5.95
N VAL A 102 -0.18 -13.34 6.51
CA VAL A 102 -0.31 -14.11 7.76
C VAL A 102 -0.73 -13.21 8.93
N PHE A 103 -0.22 -11.98 8.99
CA PHE A 103 -0.68 -10.99 9.96
C PHE A 103 -2.18 -10.73 9.79
N TYR A 104 -2.64 -10.53 8.56
CA TYR A 104 -4.05 -10.26 8.29
C TYR A 104 -4.94 -11.47 8.57
N SER A 105 -4.48 -12.68 8.28
CA SER A 105 -5.18 -13.92 8.63
C SER A 105 -5.34 -14.07 10.14
N GLY A 106 -4.28 -13.76 10.91
CA GLY A 106 -4.34 -13.71 12.37
C GLY A 106 -5.29 -12.62 12.87
N ALA A 107 -5.29 -11.44 12.26
CA ALA A 107 -6.21 -10.36 12.60
C ALA A 107 -7.67 -10.76 12.34
N VAL A 108 -7.98 -11.34 11.18
CA VAL A 108 -9.33 -11.84 10.87
C VAL A 108 -9.75 -12.93 11.86
N SER A 109 -8.85 -13.82 12.27
CA SER A 109 -9.13 -14.81 13.32
C SER A 109 -9.44 -14.19 14.68
N LEU A 110 -8.81 -13.05 15.01
CA LEU A 110 -9.02 -12.34 16.28
C LEU A 110 -10.31 -11.50 16.27
N TYR A 111 -10.57 -10.80 15.17
CA TYR A 111 -11.69 -9.85 15.05
C TYR A 111 -12.95 -10.46 14.43
N GLY A 112 -12.87 -11.66 13.86
CA GLY A 112 -13.99 -12.46 13.34
C GLY A 112 -14.42 -12.14 11.91
N SER A 113 -13.97 -11.03 11.31
CA SER A 113 -14.20 -10.71 9.89
C SER A 113 -13.18 -9.72 9.37
N THR A 114 -13.05 -9.60 8.03
CA THR A 114 -12.20 -8.60 7.37
C THR A 114 -12.62 -7.17 7.72
N ASN A 115 -13.93 -6.89 7.72
CA ASN A 115 -14.48 -5.58 8.08
C ASN A 115 -14.15 -5.20 9.53
N ALA A 116 -14.20 -6.16 10.45
CA ALA A 116 -13.95 -5.92 11.86
C ALA A 116 -12.48 -5.57 12.17
N VAL A 117 -11.54 -5.82 11.26
CA VAL A 117 -10.12 -5.47 11.48
C VAL A 117 -9.93 -3.94 11.50
N TRP A 118 -10.53 -3.24 10.55
CA TRP A 118 -10.34 -1.79 10.39
C TRP A 118 -11.63 -1.02 10.08
N HIS A 119 -12.39 -1.49 9.08
CA HIS A 119 -13.53 -0.76 8.52
C HIS A 119 -14.57 -0.39 9.58
N ASP A 120 -15.01 -1.36 10.37
CA ASP A 120 -16.10 -1.15 11.33
C ASP A 120 -15.73 -0.11 12.39
N TYR A 121 -14.48 -0.11 12.86
CA TYR A 121 -13.97 0.88 13.79
C TYR A 121 -13.88 2.27 13.17
N ILE A 122 -13.33 2.38 11.96
CA ILE A 122 -13.12 3.66 11.28
C ILE A 122 -14.47 4.30 10.94
N ILE A 123 -15.40 3.54 10.34
CA ILE A 123 -16.70 4.08 9.93
C ILE A 123 -17.56 4.46 11.14
N ALA A 124 -17.55 3.65 12.21
CA ALA A 124 -18.24 3.97 13.45
C ALA A 124 -17.72 5.27 14.06
N CYS A 125 -16.40 5.51 14.03
CA CYS A 125 -15.81 6.74 14.56
C CYS A 125 -16.04 7.95 13.66
N LEU A 126 -16.10 7.77 12.33
CA LEU A 126 -16.54 8.83 11.42
C LEU A 126 -18.00 9.23 11.67
N ASP A 127 -18.88 8.26 11.94
CA ASP A 127 -20.30 8.50 12.18
C ASP A 127 -20.65 8.85 13.63
N GLY A 128 -19.71 8.67 14.58
CA GLY A 128 -19.96 8.90 16.01
C GLY A 128 -20.87 7.85 16.64
N THR A 129 -20.80 6.62 16.14
CA THR A 129 -21.62 5.48 16.55
C THR A 129 -20.76 4.34 17.10
N GLY A 130 -21.39 3.25 17.53
CA GLY A 130 -20.70 2.03 17.97
C GLY A 130 -19.70 2.29 19.10
N VAL A 131 -18.46 1.81 18.96
CA VAL A 131 -17.40 2.03 19.96
C VAL A 131 -17.08 3.51 20.21
N CYS A 132 -17.45 4.37 19.26
CA CYS A 132 -17.21 5.80 19.27
C CYS A 132 -18.44 6.63 19.70
N GLU A 133 -19.56 6.00 20.04
CA GLU A 133 -20.73 6.69 20.59
C GLU A 133 -20.40 7.34 21.95
N GLY A 134 -20.77 8.61 22.09
CA GLY A 134 -20.50 9.41 23.30
C GLY A 134 -19.01 9.65 23.59
N LYS A 135 -18.10 9.34 22.66
CA LYS A 135 -16.67 9.59 22.82
C LYS A 135 -16.30 11.00 22.38
N THR A 136 -15.18 11.50 22.92
CA THR A 136 -14.63 12.80 22.55
C THR A 136 -14.10 12.79 21.11
N ASP A 137 -14.02 13.97 20.49
CA ASP A 137 -13.43 14.12 19.17
C ASP A 137 -11.98 13.61 19.13
N SER A 138 -11.19 13.88 20.16
CA SER A 138 -9.80 13.39 20.23
C SER A 138 -9.71 11.85 20.21
N PHE A 139 -10.67 11.16 20.84
CA PHE A 139 -10.73 9.69 20.78
C PHE A 139 -11.08 9.22 19.37
N ARG A 140 -12.11 9.80 18.75
CA ARG A 140 -12.57 9.46 17.39
C ARG A 140 -11.46 9.71 16.36
N GLN A 141 -10.83 10.88 16.41
CA GLN A 141 -9.67 11.24 15.59
C GLN A 141 -8.51 10.25 15.76
N TYR A 142 -8.22 9.82 16.99
CA TYR A 142 -7.15 8.85 17.24
C TYR A 142 -7.43 7.53 16.53
N VAL A 143 -8.64 6.98 16.69
CA VAL A 143 -9.05 5.72 16.05
C VAL A 143 -9.00 5.84 14.53
N ILE A 144 -9.54 6.93 13.96
CA ILE A 144 -9.55 7.15 12.50
C ILE A 144 -8.11 7.26 11.98
N ASN A 145 -7.30 8.18 12.53
CA ASN A 145 -5.96 8.44 12.01
C ASN A 145 -5.02 7.23 12.17
N LYS A 146 -5.07 6.53 13.31
CA LYS A 146 -4.25 5.32 13.50
C LYS A 146 -4.77 4.14 12.68
N GLY A 147 -6.09 4.00 12.55
CA GLY A 147 -6.70 3.00 11.68
C GLY A 147 -6.26 3.16 10.23
N LEU A 148 -6.26 4.38 9.70
CA LEU A 148 -5.85 4.64 8.31
C LEU A 148 -4.37 4.34 8.05
N ILE A 149 -3.47 4.67 8.98
CA ILE A 149 -2.06 4.25 8.90
C ILE A 149 -1.95 2.71 8.89
N GLY A 150 -2.73 2.05 9.74
CA GLY A 150 -2.79 0.58 9.81
C GLY A 150 -3.29 -0.05 8.50
N VAL A 151 -4.35 0.50 7.90
CA VAL A 151 -4.90 0.07 6.62
C VAL A 151 -3.85 0.13 5.51
N VAL A 152 -3.19 1.28 5.33
CA VAL A 152 -2.19 1.46 4.26
C VAL A 152 -0.95 0.58 4.49
N THR A 153 -0.49 0.46 5.74
CA THR A 153 0.67 -0.38 6.08
C THR A 153 0.38 -1.87 5.84
N ALA A 154 -0.82 -2.34 6.19
CA ALA A 154 -1.24 -3.72 5.93
C ALA A 154 -1.30 -4.00 4.43
N TYR A 155 -1.79 -3.03 3.64
CA TYR A 155 -1.85 -3.15 2.18
C TYR A 155 -0.46 -3.15 1.53
N ALA A 156 0.46 -2.30 1.99
CA ALA A 156 1.86 -2.33 1.55
C ALA A 156 2.51 -3.70 1.81
N THR A 157 2.28 -4.28 2.99
CA THR A 157 2.80 -5.62 3.34
C THR A 157 2.21 -6.70 2.44
N TYR A 158 0.93 -6.58 2.09
CA TYR A 158 0.27 -7.50 1.16
C TYR A 158 0.90 -7.46 -0.23
N GLU A 159 1.17 -6.26 -0.78
CA GLU A 159 1.78 -6.14 -2.12
C GLU A 159 3.25 -6.57 -2.15
N PHE A 160 4.04 -6.24 -1.12
CA PHE A 160 5.42 -6.76 -1.01
C PHE A 160 5.46 -8.29 -0.93
N GLY A 161 4.53 -8.88 -0.18
CA GLY A 161 4.41 -10.33 -0.14
C GLY A 161 3.97 -10.94 -1.47
N ALA A 162 3.05 -10.28 -2.18
CA ALA A 162 2.67 -10.67 -3.54
C ALA A 162 3.87 -10.65 -4.50
N ALA A 163 4.74 -9.65 -4.40
CA ALA A 163 5.97 -9.58 -5.18
C ALA A 163 6.90 -10.77 -4.92
N VAL A 164 7.13 -11.12 -3.64
CA VAL A 164 7.96 -12.27 -3.27
C VAL A 164 7.37 -13.57 -3.84
N TRP A 165 6.07 -13.80 -3.64
CA TRP A 165 5.38 -14.98 -4.14
C TRP A 165 5.42 -15.10 -5.67
N LYS A 166 5.21 -13.98 -6.38
CA LYS A 166 5.34 -13.93 -7.85
C LYS A 166 6.77 -14.25 -8.31
N GLY A 167 7.77 -13.71 -7.61
CA GLY A 167 9.17 -13.99 -7.87
C GLY A 167 9.52 -15.47 -7.69
N GLU A 168 9.02 -16.10 -6.62
CA GLU A 168 9.19 -17.54 -6.37
C GLU A 168 8.55 -18.41 -7.47
N ASN A 169 7.47 -17.94 -8.09
CA ASN A 169 6.83 -18.59 -9.24
C ASN A 169 7.50 -18.30 -10.60
N GLY A 170 8.61 -17.55 -10.62
CA GLY A 170 9.34 -17.20 -11.83
C GLY A 170 8.68 -16.08 -12.66
N GLU A 171 7.73 -15.34 -12.09
CA GLU A 171 7.10 -14.18 -12.74
C GLU A 171 8.00 -12.94 -12.62
N THR A 172 9.12 -12.91 -13.35
CA THR A 172 10.20 -11.91 -13.18
C THR A 172 10.19 -10.73 -14.15
N ALA A 173 9.21 -10.62 -15.04
CA ALA A 173 9.10 -9.44 -15.92
C ALA A 173 8.67 -8.18 -15.13
N ASP A 174 8.93 -7.00 -15.69
CA ASP A 174 8.65 -5.70 -15.03
C ASP A 174 7.18 -5.57 -14.59
N GLY A 175 6.23 -6.01 -15.43
CA GLY A 175 4.80 -6.01 -15.13
C GLY A 175 4.31 -7.14 -14.20
N GLN A 176 5.22 -7.86 -13.54
CA GLN A 176 4.92 -9.03 -12.70
C GLN A 176 5.36 -8.82 -11.25
N ALA A 177 6.40 -9.52 -10.78
CA ALA A 177 6.89 -9.39 -9.41
C ALA A 177 7.37 -7.95 -9.11
N ALA A 178 8.05 -7.32 -10.06
CA ALA A 178 8.52 -5.95 -9.92
C ALA A 178 7.35 -4.95 -9.80
N TYR A 179 6.26 -5.16 -10.53
CA TYR A 179 5.06 -4.32 -10.41
C TYR A 179 4.44 -4.39 -9.02
N ALA A 180 4.25 -5.59 -8.48
CA ALA A 180 3.73 -5.75 -7.12
C ALA A 180 4.67 -5.14 -6.07
N TRP A 181 5.99 -5.20 -6.30
CA TRP A 181 6.97 -4.56 -5.42
C TRP A 181 6.86 -3.04 -5.49
N ASP A 182 6.74 -2.48 -6.69
CA ASP A 182 6.54 -1.04 -6.91
C ASP A 182 5.23 -0.57 -6.27
N GLU A 183 4.13 -1.34 -6.38
CA GLU A 183 2.87 -1.06 -5.70
C GLU A 183 3.06 -1.05 -4.17
N GLY A 184 3.76 -2.04 -3.60
CA GLY A 184 4.10 -2.08 -2.17
C GLY A 184 4.89 -0.85 -1.72
N ALA A 185 5.89 -0.44 -2.52
CA ALA A 185 6.68 0.76 -2.26
C ALA A 185 5.83 2.04 -2.34
N ALA A 186 4.92 2.13 -3.33
CA ALA A 186 3.99 3.24 -3.47
C ALA A 186 3.08 3.39 -2.24
N PHE A 187 2.53 2.30 -1.71
CA PHE A 187 1.72 2.35 -0.49
C PHE A 187 2.53 2.73 0.75
N TYR A 188 3.76 2.22 0.87
CA TYR A 188 4.61 2.43 2.05
C TYR A 188 5.23 3.83 2.13
N ILE A 189 5.81 4.30 1.02
CA ILE A 189 6.45 5.62 0.93
C ILE A 189 5.37 6.69 0.77
N GLY A 190 4.41 6.45 -0.12
CA GLY A 190 3.30 7.36 -0.39
C GLY A 190 3.69 8.63 -1.13
N ASN A 191 2.65 9.37 -1.51
CA ASN A 191 2.75 10.78 -1.88
C ASN A 191 2.02 11.61 -0.83
N ILE A 192 2.58 12.76 -0.46
CA ILE A 192 1.89 13.76 0.38
C ILE A 192 1.54 15.03 -0.40
N ASP A 193 2.19 15.22 -1.55
CA ASP A 193 1.98 16.27 -2.54
C ASP A 193 2.12 15.63 -3.94
N PRO A 194 1.61 16.28 -5.01
CA PRO A 194 1.83 15.81 -6.38
C PRO A 194 3.33 15.70 -6.72
N VAL A 195 3.69 14.63 -7.43
CA VAL A 195 5.07 14.30 -7.88
C VAL A 195 5.17 14.28 -9.40
#